data_AF-A0A1G6ILL8-F1
#
_entry.id   AF-A0A1G6ILL8-F1
#
_cell.length_a   1.000
_cell.length_b   1.000
_cell.length_c   1.000
_cell.angle_alpha   90.00
_cell.angle_beta   90.00
_cell.angle_gamma   90.00
#
_symmetry.space_group_name_H-M   'P 1'
#
loop_
_entity.id
_entity.type
_entity.pdbx_description
1 polymer ?
#
loop_
_entity_poly.entity_id
_entity_poly.type
_entity_poly.pdbx_seq_one_letter_code
_entity_poly.pdbx_strand_id
1 'polypeptide(L)'
;MNQTQIQYLMNLPYTDPGNAERLHVMIGSDWKFVPQINRWVHWNGKRWQEETNAVLRNVAVAAYRKLASAIRSLPQTLDQTEQKRRANVLDWLRKSESLHHFKDAVNYWQGCNATDFAAFDANPFLLNVQNGTLNLATGTLQPFDKKDLLTKICAAGFEENVATQKQHPDDCEKEMPAKTEATAGNVSADNSENNGKNATPLAQNLWLQTVNTILPDPAVRRWMQKFMGYCLTGSTEEEKFVIAYGPGGSGKGTFFETIAAAISDYKATLSIDTLLATAYVTDGQRPTPEFAKLPGKRYVLSSESNPNRRLDEAKVKLLTGGDTLTARHLNAEPFEFCPSFKLILQTNHLPAVSDAMDKGIRRRLVIVPFTAQIENRDTKLKQKLLQPENLNACLAWCVEGAKLWFAEGLGNDVPDEVAKAASAFYEESDLLQQWLDERTEPSLGFLKFSKALEDFNNWLFKNGNHGWQRKSFAEAMQLHGKMKIRRATGFGYDNLCLR
;
A
#
# COMPACT_ATOMS: atom_id res chain seq x y z
N MET A 1 38.65 12.14 0.82
CA MET A 1 39.05 12.01 2.24
C MET A 1 39.94 13.18 2.54
N ASN A 2 39.74 13.85 3.67
CA ASN A 2 40.67 14.89 4.13
C ASN A 2 41.89 14.25 4.81
N GLN A 3 42.94 15.02 5.05
CA GLN A 3 44.20 14.52 5.62
C GLN A 3 44.01 13.90 7.01
N THR A 4 43.15 14.49 7.85
CA THR A 4 42.83 13.99 9.19
C THR A 4 42.20 12.59 9.15
N GLN A 5 41.26 12.37 8.24
CA GLN A 5 40.61 11.06 8.05
C GLN A 5 41.61 10.02 7.55
N ILE A 6 42.50 10.39 6.63
CA ILE A 6 43.54 9.47 6.13
C ILE A 6 44.46 9.05 7.28
N GLN A 7 44.93 10.00 8.09
CA GLN A 7 45.79 9.73 9.24
C GLN A 7 45.10 8.83 10.27
N TYR A 8 43.83 9.09 10.59
CA TYR A 8 43.06 8.21 11.46
C TYR A 8 42.99 6.77 10.91
N LEU A 9 42.62 6.59 9.64
CA LEU A 9 42.52 5.26 9.01
C LEU A 9 43.86 4.51 8.93
N MET A 10 44.97 5.24 8.78
CA MET A 10 46.33 4.69 8.82
C MET A 10 46.71 4.18 10.22
N ASN A 11 46.22 4.84 11.27
CA ASN A 11 46.57 4.52 12.66
C ASN A 11 45.76 3.34 13.23
N LEU A 12 44.72 2.89 12.53
CA LEU A 12 43.96 1.71 12.95
C LEU A 12 44.84 0.44 12.95
N PRO A 13 44.56 -0.54 13.83
CA PRO A 13 45.34 -1.79 13.89
C PRO A 13 45.37 -2.55 12.55
N TYR A 14 46.47 -3.26 12.29
CA TYR A 14 46.62 -4.14 11.11
C TYR A 14 46.05 -5.53 11.42
N THR A 15 44.75 -5.56 11.68
CA THR A 15 43.98 -6.75 12.05
C THR A 15 42.63 -6.73 11.35
N ASP A 16 41.92 -7.86 11.30
CA ASP A 16 40.59 -7.91 10.68
C ASP A 16 39.55 -7.06 11.44
N PRO A 17 39.55 -6.97 12.79
CA PRO A 17 38.78 -5.95 13.51
C PRO A 17 39.16 -4.52 13.12
N GLY A 18 40.45 -4.22 12.94
CA GLY A 18 40.88 -2.90 12.45
C GLY A 18 40.41 -2.62 11.02
N ASN A 19 40.29 -3.65 10.18
CA ASN A 19 39.69 -3.53 8.85
C ASN A 19 38.17 -3.32 8.92
N ALA A 20 37.47 -3.96 9.85
CA ALA A 20 36.06 -3.68 10.11
C ALA A 20 35.83 -2.20 10.48
N GLU A 21 36.68 -1.63 11.32
CA GLU A 21 36.65 -0.20 11.68
C GLU A 21 36.96 0.70 10.47
N ARG A 22 37.94 0.33 9.62
CA ARG A 22 38.19 1.03 8.35
C ARG A 22 36.96 1.04 7.45
N LEU A 23 36.32 -0.11 7.27
CA LEU A 23 35.10 -0.21 6.45
C LEU A 23 33.96 0.61 7.06
N HIS A 24 33.77 0.57 8.38
CA HIS A 24 32.77 1.37 9.07
C HIS A 24 32.94 2.87 8.78
N VAL A 25 34.15 3.40 8.91
CA VAL A 25 34.42 4.83 8.67
C VAL A 25 34.32 5.21 7.18
N MET A 26 34.66 4.30 6.27
CA MET A 26 34.75 4.62 4.85
C MET A 26 33.42 4.43 4.10
N ILE A 27 32.65 3.41 4.46
CA ILE A 27 31.41 3.02 3.77
C ILE A 27 30.25 2.70 4.71
N GLY A 28 30.48 2.62 6.03
CA GLY A 28 29.48 2.14 6.99
C GLY A 28 28.25 3.01 7.15
N SER A 29 28.29 4.26 6.69
CA SER A 29 27.08 5.08 6.68
C SER A 29 26.05 4.64 5.64
N ASP A 30 26.45 3.83 4.64
CA ASP A 30 25.59 3.41 3.52
C ASP A 30 25.28 1.90 3.56
N TRP A 31 25.74 1.19 4.60
CA TRP A 31 25.54 -0.25 4.76
C TRP A 31 24.93 -0.56 6.12
N LYS A 32 23.99 -1.48 6.16
CA LYS A 32 23.39 -2.01 7.39
C LYS A 32 23.37 -3.52 7.31
N PHE A 33 23.58 -4.18 8.45
CA PHE A 33 23.40 -5.62 8.58
C PHE A 33 22.10 -5.88 9.33
N VAL A 34 21.28 -6.82 8.84
CA VAL A 34 20.02 -7.21 9.47
C VAL A 34 20.17 -8.64 10.01
N PRO A 35 20.40 -8.81 11.32
CA PRO A 35 20.65 -10.11 11.93
C PRO A 35 19.51 -11.12 11.72
N GLN A 36 18.26 -10.66 11.73
CA GLN A 36 17.04 -11.48 11.64
C GLN A 36 16.97 -12.29 10.34
N ILE A 37 17.47 -11.73 9.24
CA ILE A 37 17.50 -12.39 7.92
C ILE A 37 18.93 -12.74 7.47
N ASN A 38 19.94 -12.40 8.28
CA ASN A 38 21.36 -12.56 7.98
C ASN A 38 21.73 -11.98 6.60
N ARG A 39 21.30 -10.74 6.33
CA ARG A 39 21.57 -10.02 5.07
C ARG A 39 22.16 -8.64 5.31
N TRP A 40 22.94 -8.19 4.32
CA TRP A 40 23.36 -6.80 4.21
C TRP A 40 22.38 -6.02 3.34
N VAL A 41 22.11 -4.79 3.74
CA VAL A 41 21.27 -3.81 3.04
C VAL A 41 22.13 -2.60 2.74
N HIS A 42 22.09 -2.14 1.50
CA HIS A 42 22.88 -1.02 1.00
C HIS A 42 21.99 0.14 0.58
N TRP A 43 22.37 1.35 0.95
CA TRP A 43 21.74 2.58 0.49
C TRP A 43 22.19 2.89 -0.95
N ASN A 44 21.27 2.80 -1.91
CA ASN A 44 21.58 3.00 -3.32
C ASN A 44 21.44 4.46 -3.79
N GLY A 45 21.25 5.41 -2.87
CA GLY A 45 20.97 6.82 -3.17
C GLY A 45 19.48 7.18 -3.15
N LYS A 46 18.57 6.20 -3.24
CA LYS A 46 17.11 6.40 -3.15
C LYS A 46 16.44 5.54 -2.08
N ARG A 47 16.95 4.34 -1.83
CA ARG A 47 16.40 3.37 -0.88
C ARG A 47 17.46 2.44 -0.33
N TRP A 48 17.11 1.74 0.74
CA TRP A 48 17.84 0.57 1.22
C TRP A 48 17.43 -0.67 0.42
N GLN A 49 18.41 -1.40 -0.10
CA GLN A 49 18.17 -2.60 -0.89
C GLN A 49 19.07 -3.73 -0.42
N GLU A 50 18.51 -4.94 -0.32
CA GLU A 50 19.31 -6.13 -0.02
C GLU A 50 20.41 -6.31 -1.05
N GLU A 51 21.61 -6.62 -0.57
CA GLU A 51 22.75 -6.85 -1.43
C GLU A 51 23.51 -8.13 -1.12
N THR A 52 24.17 -8.64 -2.16
CA THR A 52 24.95 -9.87 -2.05
C THR A 52 26.32 -9.60 -1.42
N ASN A 53 26.88 -10.62 -0.75
CA ASN A 53 28.25 -10.56 -0.23
C ASN A 53 29.30 -10.31 -1.34
N ALA A 54 29.00 -10.67 -2.60
CA ALA A 54 29.88 -10.40 -3.73
C ALA A 54 29.95 -8.89 -4.05
N VAL A 55 28.81 -8.20 -4.04
CA VAL A 55 28.75 -6.74 -4.21
C VAL A 55 29.46 -6.05 -3.06
N LEU A 56 29.17 -6.45 -1.82
CA LEU A 56 29.84 -5.88 -0.65
C LEU A 56 31.37 -6.05 -0.71
N ARG A 57 31.86 -7.21 -1.16
CA ARG A 57 33.29 -7.45 -1.36
C ARG A 57 33.91 -6.48 -2.36
N ASN A 58 33.25 -6.27 -3.50
CA ASN A 58 33.74 -5.36 -4.52
C ASN A 58 33.82 -3.92 -3.99
N VAL A 59 32.82 -3.49 -3.21
CA VAL A 59 32.80 -2.18 -2.55
C VAL A 59 33.90 -2.06 -1.50
N ALA A 60 34.11 -3.09 -0.66
CA ALA A 60 35.17 -3.12 0.35
C ALA A 60 36.57 -3.03 -0.29
N VAL A 61 36.82 -3.79 -1.37
CA VAL A 61 38.08 -3.72 -2.14
C VAL A 61 38.28 -2.33 -2.74
N ALA A 62 37.23 -1.76 -3.35
CA ALA A 62 37.28 -0.40 -3.88
C ALA A 62 37.57 0.63 -2.79
N ALA A 63 37.01 0.45 -1.59
CA ALA A 63 37.31 1.28 -0.44
C ALA A 63 38.79 1.20 -0.07
N TYR A 64 39.36 0.01 0.14
CA TYR A 64 40.78 -0.16 0.45
C TYR A 64 41.70 0.46 -0.61
N ARG A 65 41.39 0.28 -1.90
CA ARG A 65 42.15 0.89 -3.01
C ARG A 65 42.05 2.41 -3.01
N LYS A 66 40.89 2.97 -2.68
CA LYS A 66 40.70 4.42 -2.51
C LYS A 66 41.53 4.97 -1.36
N LEU A 67 41.60 4.28 -0.22
CA LEU A 67 42.49 4.65 0.89
C LEU A 67 43.97 4.55 0.48
N ALA A 68 44.37 3.48 -0.21
CA ALA A 68 45.74 3.33 -0.69
C ALA A 68 46.13 4.46 -1.66
N SER A 69 45.25 4.86 -2.57
CA SER A 69 45.44 6.02 -3.44
C SER A 69 45.57 7.32 -2.64
N ALA A 70 44.71 7.52 -1.64
CA ALA A 70 44.76 8.70 -0.77
C ALA A 70 46.07 8.80 0.02
N ILE A 71 46.58 7.68 0.57
CA ILE A 71 47.87 7.61 1.27
C ILE A 71 49.02 7.98 0.33
N ARG A 72 49.01 7.47 -0.91
CA ARG A 72 50.04 7.79 -1.93
C ARG A 72 50.03 9.27 -2.35
N SER A 73 48.87 9.93 -2.26
CA SER A 73 48.71 11.35 -2.58
C SER A 73 49.13 12.31 -1.46
N LEU A 74 49.41 11.80 -0.25
CA LEU A 74 49.89 12.64 0.85
C LEU A 74 51.24 13.28 0.49
N PRO A 75 51.53 14.51 0.97
CA PRO A 75 52.83 15.14 0.77
C PRO A 75 53.96 14.23 1.19
N GLN A 76 55.05 14.25 0.42
CA GLN A 76 56.26 13.54 0.79
C GLN A 76 56.80 14.09 2.12
N THR A 77 57.35 13.20 2.93
CA THR A 77 57.93 13.52 4.24
C THR A 77 59.31 12.90 4.31
N LEU A 78 60.24 13.55 4.99
CA LEU A 78 61.58 13.01 5.29
C LEU A 78 61.58 12.13 6.55
N ASP A 79 60.48 12.13 7.33
CA ASP A 79 60.35 11.28 8.50
C ASP A 79 60.26 9.80 8.11
N GLN A 80 61.34 9.06 8.40
CA GLN A 80 61.47 7.63 8.11
C GLN A 80 60.41 6.80 8.83
N THR A 81 59.94 7.23 10.01
CA THR A 81 58.92 6.53 10.79
C THR A 81 57.59 6.56 10.05
N GLU A 82 57.19 7.74 9.59
CA GLU A 82 55.98 7.94 8.80
C GLU A 82 56.07 7.26 7.42
N GLN A 83 57.23 7.32 6.74
CA GLN A 83 57.43 6.57 5.48
C GLN A 83 57.22 5.07 5.68
N LYS A 84 57.82 4.49 6.73
CA LYS A 84 57.67 3.07 7.08
C LYS A 84 56.22 2.74 7.45
N ARG A 85 55.54 3.60 8.21
CA ARG A 85 54.12 3.45 8.53
C ARG A 85 53.27 3.40 7.26
N ARG A 86 53.43 4.36 6.34
CA ARG A 86 52.69 4.38 5.05
C ARG A 86 52.92 3.11 4.25
N ALA A 87 54.17 2.64 4.14
CA ALA A 87 54.49 1.39 3.44
C ALA A 87 53.78 0.17 4.06
N ASN A 88 53.79 0.07 5.40
CA ASN A 88 53.12 -1.02 6.12
C ASN A 88 51.60 -1.01 5.90
N VAL A 89 50.96 0.16 5.97
CA VAL A 89 49.51 0.29 5.71
C VAL A 89 49.20 -0.13 4.27
N LEU A 90 49.99 0.30 3.29
CA LEU A 90 49.77 -0.04 1.88
C LEU A 90 49.88 -1.55 1.62
N ASP A 91 50.86 -2.24 2.21
CA ASP A 91 50.96 -3.69 2.11
C ASP A 91 49.80 -4.39 2.84
N TRP A 92 49.38 -3.88 4.01
CA TRP A 92 48.22 -4.40 4.72
C TRP A 92 46.92 -4.27 3.93
N LEU A 93 46.67 -3.11 3.30
CA LEU A 93 45.50 -2.90 2.45
C LEU A 93 45.48 -3.85 1.25
N ARG A 94 46.64 -4.08 0.63
CA ARG A 94 46.77 -5.05 -0.48
C ARG A 94 46.43 -6.47 -0.03
N LYS A 95 46.93 -6.91 1.13
CA LYS A 95 46.62 -8.23 1.69
C LYS A 95 45.13 -8.36 2.03
N SER A 96 44.52 -7.28 2.51
CA SER A 96 43.10 -7.21 2.90
C SER A 96 42.12 -7.39 1.74
N GLU A 97 42.58 -7.34 0.48
CA GLU A 97 41.76 -7.66 -0.69
C GLU A 97 41.47 -9.16 -0.86
N SER A 98 42.12 -10.03 -0.08
CA SER A 98 41.87 -11.48 -0.13
C SER A 98 40.47 -11.84 0.38
N LEU A 99 39.92 -12.94 -0.13
CA LEU A 99 38.59 -13.42 0.30
C LEU A 99 38.55 -13.78 1.78
N HIS A 100 39.67 -14.26 2.35
CA HIS A 100 39.77 -14.64 3.74
C HIS A 100 39.66 -13.40 4.66
N HIS A 101 40.51 -12.40 4.46
CA HIS A 101 40.48 -11.15 5.24
C HIS A 101 39.17 -10.39 5.08
N PHE A 102 38.58 -10.42 3.88
CA PHE A 102 37.26 -9.86 3.66
C PHE A 102 36.20 -10.51 4.56
N LYS A 103 36.14 -11.84 4.61
CA LYS A 103 35.15 -12.57 5.43
C LYS A 103 35.30 -12.24 6.91
N ASP A 104 36.53 -12.25 7.42
CA ASP A 104 36.79 -12.01 8.83
C ASP A 104 36.46 -10.57 9.22
N ALA A 105 36.90 -9.58 8.41
CA ALA A 105 36.58 -8.18 8.64
C ALA A 105 35.06 -7.92 8.59
N VAL A 106 34.35 -8.49 7.62
CA VAL A 106 32.89 -8.33 7.52
C VAL A 106 32.17 -8.97 8.70
N ASN A 107 32.62 -10.12 9.19
CA ASN A 107 32.04 -10.76 10.38
C ASN A 107 32.15 -9.85 11.62
N TYR A 108 33.30 -9.22 11.86
CA TYR A 108 33.44 -8.23 12.94
C TYR A 108 32.58 -6.98 12.69
N TRP A 109 32.48 -6.56 11.44
CA TRP A 109 31.74 -5.35 11.06
C TRP A 109 30.22 -5.48 11.24
N GLN A 110 29.66 -6.70 11.11
CA GLN A 110 28.23 -6.96 11.31
C GLN A 110 27.71 -6.38 12.63
N GLY A 111 28.47 -6.53 13.73
CA GLY A 111 28.06 -6.03 15.04
C GLY A 111 27.99 -4.49 15.12
N CYS A 112 28.87 -3.79 14.40
CA CYS A 112 28.93 -2.33 14.40
C CYS A 112 27.85 -1.69 13.51
N ASN A 113 27.35 -2.44 12.53
CA ASN A 113 26.39 -1.95 11.53
C ASN A 113 25.03 -2.66 11.60
N ALA A 114 24.77 -3.38 12.69
CA ALA A 114 23.49 -4.05 12.90
C ALA A 114 22.33 -3.05 12.97
N THR A 115 21.19 -3.41 12.39
CA THR A 115 19.94 -2.66 12.49
C THR A 115 18.78 -3.65 12.42
N ASP A 116 17.75 -3.39 13.23
CA ASP A 116 16.57 -4.24 13.28
C ASP A 116 15.80 -4.19 11.96
N PHE A 117 15.27 -5.34 11.51
CA PHE A 117 14.42 -5.40 10.32
C PHE A 117 13.19 -4.48 10.46
N ALA A 118 12.59 -4.40 11.65
CA ALA A 118 11.42 -3.57 11.93
C ALA A 118 11.72 -2.06 11.90
N ALA A 119 12.99 -1.65 11.88
CA ALA A 119 13.35 -0.24 11.69
C ALA A 119 13.13 0.23 10.24
N PHE A 120 13.15 -0.70 9.27
CA PHE A 120 12.91 -0.39 7.87
C PHE A 120 11.43 -0.22 7.58
N ASP A 121 11.10 0.77 6.75
CA ASP A 121 9.73 1.13 6.36
C ASP A 121 8.77 1.38 7.56
N ALA A 122 9.34 1.71 8.74
CA ALA A 122 8.60 1.83 9.99
C ALA A 122 7.62 3.00 10.05
N ASN A 123 7.90 4.09 9.31
CA ASN A 123 7.01 5.24 9.26
C ASN A 123 5.87 5.00 8.25
N PRO A 124 4.61 4.88 8.70
CA PRO A 124 3.49 4.57 7.81
C PRO A 124 3.13 5.73 6.88
N PHE A 125 3.63 6.94 7.11
CA PHE A 125 3.26 8.15 6.37
C PHE A 125 4.36 8.67 5.45
N LEU A 126 5.54 8.04 5.44
CA LEU A 126 6.55 8.31 4.42
C LEU A 126 6.30 7.42 3.20
N LEU A 127 6.37 8.00 2.01
CA LEU A 127 6.24 7.30 0.74
C LEU A 127 7.44 7.66 -0.14
N ASN A 128 8.25 6.66 -0.47
CA ASN A 128 9.40 6.87 -1.33
C ASN A 128 8.98 6.89 -2.80
N VAL A 129 9.33 7.94 -3.55
CA VAL A 129 8.95 8.14 -4.96
C VAL A 129 10.20 8.37 -5.81
N GLN A 130 10.08 8.38 -7.14
CA GLN A 130 11.28 8.41 -8.00
C GLN A 130 12.18 9.64 -7.85
N ASN A 131 11.67 10.75 -7.32
CA ASN A 131 12.35 12.03 -7.17
C ASN A 131 12.45 12.53 -5.71
N GLY A 132 12.12 11.71 -4.70
CA GLY A 132 12.31 12.06 -3.29
C GLY A 132 11.51 11.19 -2.31
N THR A 133 11.54 11.55 -1.03
CA THR A 133 10.64 11.00 -0.01
C THR A 133 9.47 11.96 0.20
N LEU A 134 8.25 11.49 -0.01
CA LEU A 134 7.03 12.25 0.23
C LEU A 134 6.51 11.98 1.66
N ASN A 135 6.30 13.05 2.42
CA ASN A 135 5.55 12.95 3.68
C ASN A 135 4.05 13.13 3.38
N LEU A 136 3.28 12.04 3.46
CA LEU A 136 1.87 12.03 3.06
C LEU A 136 0.97 12.87 3.98
N ALA A 137 1.35 13.04 5.26
CA ALA A 137 0.57 13.83 6.21
C ALA A 137 0.64 15.34 5.92
N THR A 138 1.80 15.80 5.44
CA THR A 138 2.03 17.22 5.10
C THR A 138 1.91 17.50 3.60
N GLY A 139 2.02 16.46 2.76
CA GLY A 139 2.07 16.57 1.30
C GLY A 139 3.42 17.05 0.75
N THR A 140 4.45 17.20 1.58
CA THR A 140 5.73 17.80 1.17
C THR A 140 6.71 16.76 0.64
N LEU A 141 7.31 17.03 -0.52
CA LEU A 141 8.40 16.23 -1.08
C LEU A 141 9.75 16.69 -0.51
N GLN A 142 10.54 15.75 -0.02
CA GLN A 142 11.87 15.99 0.51
C GLN A 142 12.92 15.23 -0.31
N PRO A 143 14.18 15.71 -0.35
CA PRO A 143 15.28 14.93 -0.89
C PRO A 143 15.39 13.57 -0.18
N PHE A 144 15.89 12.55 -0.87
CA PHE A 144 16.10 11.24 -0.25
C PHE A 144 17.03 11.35 0.98
N ASP A 145 16.58 10.86 2.12
CA ASP A 145 17.41 10.70 3.30
C ASP A 145 17.47 9.22 3.69
N LYS A 146 18.70 8.69 3.79
CA LYS A 146 18.93 7.33 4.26
C LYS A 146 18.44 7.08 5.68
N LYS A 147 18.28 8.14 6.48
CA LYS A 147 17.68 8.06 7.83
C LYS A 147 16.20 7.67 7.81
N ASP A 148 15.51 7.82 6.68
CA ASP A 148 14.11 7.40 6.53
C ASP A 148 13.96 5.87 6.55
N LEU A 149 15.06 5.13 6.33
CA LEU A 149 15.12 3.66 6.33
C LEU A 149 14.07 3.00 5.41
N LEU A 150 13.75 3.62 4.27
CA LEU A 150 12.78 3.08 3.31
C LEU A 150 13.43 2.04 2.38
N THR A 151 12.79 0.88 2.22
CA THR A 151 13.22 -0.17 1.27
C THR A 151 12.35 -0.23 0.02
N LYS A 152 11.13 0.29 0.11
CA LYS A 152 10.19 0.34 -1.02
C LYS A 152 10.33 1.66 -1.78
N ILE A 153 9.94 1.66 -3.05
CA ILE A 153 9.85 2.88 -3.87
C ILE A 153 8.72 2.74 -4.90
N CYS A 154 8.01 3.83 -5.17
CA CYS A 154 7.06 3.93 -6.26
C CYS A 154 7.80 3.96 -7.61
N ALA A 155 7.14 3.53 -8.71
CA ALA A 155 7.66 3.73 -10.06
C ALA A 155 7.41 5.15 -10.57
N ALA A 156 6.40 5.83 -10.03
CA ALA A 156 6.09 7.22 -10.33
C ALA A 156 6.96 8.20 -9.51
N GLY A 157 7.25 9.36 -10.09
CA GLY A 157 7.66 10.57 -9.39
C GLY A 157 6.46 11.40 -8.94
N PHE A 158 6.69 12.35 -8.05
CA PHE A 158 5.68 13.27 -7.57
C PHE A 158 6.10 14.72 -7.86
N GLU A 159 5.25 15.46 -8.55
CA GLU A 159 5.42 16.90 -8.72
C GLU A 159 4.31 17.58 -7.93
N GLU A 160 4.70 18.49 -7.05
CA GLU A 160 3.75 19.28 -6.29
C GLU A 160 3.03 20.23 -7.26
N ASN A 161 1.70 20.28 -7.18
CA ASN A 161 0.94 21.21 -8.00
C ASN A 161 1.34 22.64 -7.63
N VAL A 162 2.11 23.30 -8.52
CA VAL A 162 2.57 24.69 -8.35
C VAL A 162 1.41 25.71 -8.33
N ALA A 163 0.15 25.27 -8.41
CA ALA A 163 -1.03 26.13 -8.39
C ALA A 163 -1.28 26.86 -7.05
N THR A 164 -0.50 26.62 -6.00
CA THR A 164 -0.62 27.33 -4.71
C THR A 164 0.73 27.73 -4.11
N GLN A 165 1.63 28.32 -4.91
CA GLN A 165 2.72 29.14 -4.37
C GLN A 165 2.46 30.62 -4.69
N LYS A 166 1.90 31.30 -3.69
CA LYS A 166 1.99 32.74 -3.38
C LYS A 166 2.13 33.71 -4.58
N GLN A 167 1.01 34.31 -4.98
CA GLN A 167 1.04 35.75 -5.24
C GLN A 167 1.16 36.44 -3.87
N HIS A 168 2.38 36.77 -3.46
CA HIS A 168 2.58 37.84 -2.50
C HIS A 168 2.98 39.08 -3.30
N PRO A 169 2.28 40.22 -3.17
CA PRO A 169 2.74 41.48 -3.72
C PRO A 169 3.93 41.96 -2.89
N ASP A 170 4.74 42.82 -3.51
CA ASP A 170 5.85 43.57 -2.92
C ASP A 170 7.23 42.93 -3.08
N ASP A 171 7.78 43.08 -4.29
CA ASP A 171 9.18 43.45 -4.50
C ASP A 171 9.31 44.13 -5.87
N CYS A 172 8.96 45.43 -5.91
CA CYS A 172 9.39 46.35 -6.97
C CYS A 172 9.39 47.78 -6.43
N GLU A 173 10.43 48.12 -5.68
CA GLU A 173 10.86 49.51 -5.58
C GLU A 173 12.23 49.69 -6.23
N LYS A 174 12.35 50.84 -6.92
CA LYS A 174 13.54 51.48 -7.52
C LYS A 174 13.81 50.97 -8.95
N GLU A 175 13.56 51.73 -10.02
CA GLU A 175 14.03 53.10 -10.28
C GLU A 175 13.30 53.72 -11.49
N MET A 176 13.00 55.03 -11.43
CA MET A 176 12.70 55.87 -12.60
C MET A 176 14.01 56.44 -13.18
N PRO A 177 14.05 56.86 -14.47
CA PRO A 177 13.78 58.28 -14.73
C PRO A 177 12.97 58.61 -16.01
N ALA A 178 12.06 59.58 -15.82
CA ALA A 178 11.77 60.79 -16.60
C ALA A 178 11.50 60.78 -18.14
N LYS A 179 10.26 61.21 -18.44
CA LYS A 179 9.79 62.25 -19.39
C LYS A 179 10.05 62.09 -20.89
N THR A 180 8.99 61.99 -21.70
CA THR A 180 8.53 63.07 -22.63
C THR A 180 7.10 62.81 -23.13
N GLU A 181 6.52 63.83 -23.75
CA GLU A 181 5.10 64.23 -23.72
C GLU A 181 4.16 63.57 -24.74
N ALA A 182 2.88 63.82 -24.46
CA ALA A 182 1.65 63.47 -25.14
C ALA A 182 1.55 63.84 -26.63
N THR A 183 0.87 62.97 -27.38
CA THR A 183 -0.09 63.38 -28.41
C THR A 183 -1.33 62.47 -28.36
N ALA A 184 -2.49 63.09 -28.16
CA ALA A 184 -3.80 62.46 -28.20
C ALA A 184 -4.24 62.19 -29.65
N GLY A 185 -4.93 61.07 -29.89
CA GLY A 185 -5.47 60.75 -31.20
C GLY A 185 -6.37 59.52 -31.23
N ASN A 186 -7.67 59.77 -31.00
CA ASN A 186 -8.84 59.08 -31.56
C ASN A 186 -9.29 57.68 -31.11
N VAL A 187 -10.60 57.69 -30.88
CA VAL A 187 -11.57 56.62 -30.66
C VAL A 187 -11.83 55.86 -31.95
N SER A 188 -11.83 54.53 -31.89
CA SER A 188 -12.77 53.69 -32.65
C SER A 188 -12.84 52.31 -32.01
N ALA A 189 -14.06 51.93 -31.66
CA ALA A 189 -14.43 50.61 -31.18
C ALA A 189 -14.15 49.54 -32.23
N ASP A 190 -13.61 48.40 -31.79
CA ASP A 190 -14.01 47.13 -32.40
C ASP A 190 -14.02 46.04 -31.33
N ASN A 191 -15.20 45.44 -31.16
CA ASN A 191 -15.46 44.36 -30.24
C ASN A 191 -14.97 43.06 -30.88
N SER A 192 -13.93 42.43 -30.32
CA SER A 192 -13.74 40.99 -30.45
C SER A 192 -13.68 40.39 -29.04
N GLU A 193 -14.78 39.75 -28.66
CA GLU A 193 -14.89 38.92 -27.48
C GLU A 193 -13.83 37.81 -27.54
N ASN A 194 -12.73 38.00 -26.80
CA ASN A 194 -11.81 36.93 -26.49
C ASN A 194 -11.92 36.66 -24.99
N ASN A 195 -13.01 36.01 -24.59
CA ASN A 195 -13.20 35.65 -23.19
C ASN A 195 -12.54 34.30 -22.94
N GLY A 196 -11.42 34.38 -22.23
CA GLY A 196 -10.54 33.27 -21.93
C GLY A 196 -11.20 32.14 -21.14
N LYS A 197 -10.71 30.94 -21.42
CA LYS A 197 -10.71 29.83 -20.46
C LYS A 197 -9.26 29.38 -20.27
N ASN A 198 -8.57 30.08 -19.37
CA ASN A 198 -7.37 29.55 -18.73
C ASN A 198 -7.80 28.39 -17.81
N ALA A 199 -7.93 27.19 -18.39
CA ALA A 199 -8.04 25.95 -17.61
C ALA A 199 -6.63 25.54 -17.16
N THR A 200 -6.47 25.30 -15.88
CA THR A 200 -5.24 24.83 -15.22
C THR A 200 -4.71 23.55 -15.87
N PRO A 201 -3.37 23.34 -15.99
CA PRO A 201 -2.79 22.19 -16.71
C PRO A 201 -3.20 20.80 -16.19
N LEU A 202 -3.68 20.70 -14.94
CA LEU A 202 -4.18 19.44 -14.39
C LEU A 202 -5.49 18.98 -15.02
N ALA A 203 -6.31 19.86 -15.58
CA ALA A 203 -7.62 19.49 -16.11
C ALA A 203 -7.56 18.62 -17.39
N GLN A 204 -6.38 18.31 -17.93
CA GLN A 204 -6.22 17.69 -19.25
C GLN A 204 -5.27 16.48 -19.32
N ASN A 205 -4.86 15.86 -18.20
CA ASN A 205 -4.06 14.63 -18.29
C ASN A 205 -4.93 13.38 -18.53
N LEU A 206 -4.39 12.41 -19.27
CA LEU A 206 -5.11 11.20 -19.70
C LEU A 206 -5.61 10.36 -18.51
N TRP A 207 -4.88 10.37 -17.39
CA TRP A 207 -5.30 9.70 -16.16
C TRP A 207 -6.63 10.25 -15.64
N LEU A 208 -6.76 11.56 -15.45
CA LEU A 208 -7.99 12.16 -14.92
C LEU A 208 -9.18 11.98 -15.86
N GLN A 209 -8.96 12.08 -17.17
CA GLN A 209 -9.99 11.76 -18.17
C GLN A 209 -10.45 10.30 -18.04
N THR A 210 -9.50 9.38 -17.85
CA THR A 210 -9.80 7.96 -17.66
C THR A 210 -10.60 7.72 -16.38
N VAL A 211 -10.20 8.33 -15.26
CA VAL A 211 -10.94 8.21 -13.98
C VAL A 211 -12.36 8.76 -14.11
N ASN A 212 -12.54 9.92 -14.76
CA ASN A 212 -13.87 10.51 -14.98
C ASN A 212 -14.78 9.61 -15.82
N THR A 213 -14.22 8.92 -16.81
CA THR A 213 -14.96 7.96 -17.64
C THR A 213 -15.32 6.68 -16.87
N ILE A 214 -14.39 6.14 -16.07
CA ILE A 214 -14.58 4.87 -15.35
C ILE A 214 -15.52 5.02 -14.15
N LEU A 215 -15.44 6.15 -13.46
CA LEU A 215 -16.24 6.50 -12.30
C LEU A 215 -16.99 7.80 -12.62
N PRO A 216 -18.17 7.77 -13.24
CA PRO A 216 -18.86 8.99 -13.68
C PRO A 216 -19.44 9.82 -12.54
N ASP A 217 -19.85 9.19 -11.43
CA ASP A 217 -20.35 9.89 -10.23
C ASP A 217 -19.20 10.61 -9.50
N PRO A 218 -19.24 11.95 -9.38
CA PRO A 218 -18.25 12.73 -8.63
C PRO A 218 -18.09 12.31 -7.16
N ALA A 219 -19.16 11.90 -6.49
CA ALA A 219 -19.13 11.49 -5.08
C ALA A 219 -18.38 10.15 -4.93
N VAL A 220 -18.67 9.18 -5.80
CA VAL A 220 -17.93 7.91 -5.85
C VAL A 220 -16.46 8.14 -6.21
N ARG A 221 -16.17 9.01 -7.19
CA ARG A 221 -14.79 9.39 -7.52
C ARG A 221 -14.04 9.98 -6.34
N ARG A 222 -14.64 10.94 -5.64
CA ARG A 222 -14.03 11.57 -4.48
C ARG A 222 -13.74 10.55 -3.39
N TRP A 223 -14.71 9.69 -3.08
CA TRP A 223 -14.52 8.63 -2.09
C TRP A 223 -13.41 7.66 -2.50
N MET A 224 -13.39 7.23 -3.76
CA MET A 224 -12.32 6.38 -4.30
C MET A 224 -10.96 7.07 -4.28
N GLN A 225 -10.90 8.38 -4.52
CA GLN A 225 -9.66 9.15 -4.41
C GLN A 225 -9.12 9.09 -2.98
N LYS A 226 -9.97 9.32 -1.98
CA LYS A 226 -9.58 9.18 -0.56
C LYS A 226 -9.09 7.78 -0.24
N PHE A 227 -9.83 6.76 -0.67
CA PHE A 227 -9.45 5.37 -0.41
C PHE A 227 -8.12 5.00 -1.09
N MET A 228 -7.89 5.44 -2.34
CA MET A 228 -6.61 5.22 -3.02
C MET A 228 -5.46 6.02 -2.39
N GLY A 229 -5.73 7.18 -1.82
CA GLY A 229 -4.77 7.91 -1.00
C GLY A 229 -4.45 7.25 0.33
N TYR A 230 -5.46 6.72 1.02
CA TYR A 230 -5.30 5.89 2.21
C TYR A 230 -4.47 4.64 1.91
N CYS A 231 -4.63 4.03 0.73
CA CYS A 231 -3.78 2.95 0.21
C CYS A 231 -2.30 3.33 0.03
N LEU A 232 -1.94 4.62 0.01
CA LEU A 232 -0.54 5.05 0.01
C LEU A 232 0.09 5.02 1.41
N THR A 233 -0.70 5.00 2.48
CA THR A 233 -0.20 4.96 3.87
C THR A 233 -0.03 3.53 4.35
N GLY A 234 0.69 3.35 5.47
CA GLY A 234 0.73 2.10 6.22
C GLY A 234 -0.38 1.93 7.26
N SER A 235 -1.30 2.90 7.40
CA SER A 235 -2.40 2.83 8.38
C SER A 235 -3.46 1.79 7.96
N THR A 236 -4.02 1.10 8.94
CA THR A 236 -5.13 0.14 8.83
C THR A 236 -6.35 0.56 9.65
N GLU A 237 -6.37 1.78 10.20
CA GLU A 237 -7.38 2.27 11.17
C GLU A 237 -8.82 2.24 10.63
N GLU A 238 -9.01 2.36 9.31
CA GLU A 238 -10.34 2.36 8.68
C GLU A 238 -10.90 0.94 8.48
N GLU A 239 -10.05 -0.09 8.58
CA GLU A 239 -10.40 -1.51 8.41
C GLU A 239 -11.23 -1.84 7.15
N LYS A 240 -11.00 -1.18 6.00
CA LYS A 240 -11.82 -1.38 4.79
C LYS A 240 -11.30 -2.49 3.87
N PHE A 241 -12.24 -3.21 3.28
CA PHE A 241 -12.07 -4.12 2.15
C PHE A 241 -12.98 -3.67 1.01
N VAL A 242 -12.38 -3.13 -0.05
CA VAL A 242 -13.13 -2.64 -1.21
C VAL A 242 -13.35 -3.77 -2.22
N ILE A 243 -14.61 -3.98 -2.59
CA ILE A 243 -15.01 -4.88 -3.67
C ILE A 243 -15.46 -4.01 -4.85
N ALA A 244 -14.63 -3.94 -5.88
CA ALA A 244 -14.95 -3.30 -7.14
C ALA A 244 -15.74 -4.25 -8.02
N TYR A 245 -17.04 -4.00 -8.14
CA TYR A 245 -18.00 -4.87 -8.80
C TYR A 245 -18.53 -4.26 -10.10
N GLY A 246 -18.66 -5.06 -11.14
CA GLY A 246 -19.37 -4.67 -12.37
C GLY A 246 -19.01 -5.56 -13.54
N PRO A 247 -19.60 -5.36 -14.74
CA PRO A 247 -19.34 -6.20 -15.90
C PRO A 247 -17.91 -6.08 -16.45
N GLY A 248 -17.52 -7.05 -17.28
CA GLY A 248 -16.27 -7.01 -18.02
C GLY A 248 -16.16 -5.77 -18.91
N GLY A 249 -15.01 -5.10 -18.87
CA GLY A 249 -14.75 -3.92 -19.71
C GLY A 249 -15.31 -2.60 -19.18
N SER A 250 -15.74 -2.53 -17.92
CA SER A 250 -16.08 -1.27 -17.23
C SER A 250 -14.86 -0.44 -16.77
N GLY A 251 -13.64 -0.84 -17.15
CA GLY A 251 -12.41 -0.11 -16.83
C GLY A 251 -11.79 -0.43 -15.46
N LYS A 252 -12.41 -1.26 -14.61
CA LYS A 252 -11.87 -1.71 -13.31
C LYS A 252 -10.38 -2.07 -13.36
N GLY A 253 -10.03 -3.03 -14.23
CA GLY A 253 -8.66 -3.49 -14.39
C GLY A 253 -7.72 -2.35 -14.75
N THR A 254 -8.08 -1.51 -15.73
CA THR A 254 -7.29 -0.34 -16.13
C THR A 254 -7.05 0.61 -14.96
N PHE A 255 -8.06 0.94 -14.17
CA PHE A 255 -7.96 1.86 -13.03
C PHE A 255 -6.94 1.36 -11.98
N PHE A 256 -7.18 0.17 -11.44
CA PHE A 256 -6.39 -0.40 -10.36
C PHE A 256 -5.01 -0.90 -10.80
N GLU A 257 -4.87 -1.45 -12.01
CA GLU A 257 -3.55 -1.86 -12.53
C GLU A 257 -2.65 -0.65 -12.76
N THR A 258 -3.21 0.50 -13.20
CA THR A 258 -2.44 1.74 -13.36
C THR A 258 -1.95 2.27 -12.02
N ILE A 259 -2.82 2.29 -11.00
CA ILE A 259 -2.43 2.66 -9.62
C ILE A 259 -1.37 1.70 -9.09
N ALA A 260 -1.59 0.39 -9.26
CA ALA A 260 -0.63 -0.64 -8.89
C ALA A 260 0.72 -0.48 -9.61
N ALA A 261 0.73 -0.02 -10.87
CA ALA A 261 1.96 0.30 -11.58
C ALA A 261 2.66 1.53 -10.97
N ALA A 262 1.92 2.60 -10.69
CA ALA A 262 2.47 3.83 -10.11
C ALA A 262 3.15 3.58 -8.75
N ILE A 263 2.50 2.83 -7.86
CA ILE A 263 3.02 2.57 -6.49
C ILE A 263 4.07 1.45 -6.42
N SER A 264 4.24 0.67 -7.48
CA SER A 264 5.26 -0.40 -7.63
C SER A 264 5.46 -1.27 -6.39
N ASP A 265 6.54 -1.08 -5.63
CA ASP A 265 6.98 -2.03 -4.60
C ASP A 265 6.05 -2.10 -3.39
N TYR A 266 5.17 -1.10 -3.24
CA TYR A 266 4.13 -1.09 -2.22
C TYR A 266 2.94 -1.98 -2.57
N LYS A 267 2.86 -2.53 -3.79
CA LYS A 267 1.79 -3.45 -4.19
C LYS A 267 2.12 -4.91 -3.89
N ALA A 268 1.07 -5.69 -3.67
CA ALA A 268 1.08 -7.14 -3.84
C ALA A 268 -0.24 -7.61 -4.45
N THR A 269 -0.26 -8.87 -4.88
CA THR A 269 -1.48 -9.55 -5.32
C THR A 269 -1.77 -10.73 -4.41
N LEU A 270 -3.04 -11.10 -4.24
CA LEU A 270 -3.47 -12.31 -3.53
C LEU A 270 -4.46 -13.10 -4.37
N SER A 271 -4.41 -14.44 -4.29
CA SER A 271 -5.47 -15.25 -4.85
C SER A 271 -6.78 -14.97 -4.11
N ILE A 272 -7.90 -14.92 -4.82
CA ILE A 272 -9.21 -14.84 -4.17
C ILE A 272 -9.45 -16.05 -3.28
N ASP A 273 -8.89 -17.22 -3.64
CA ASP A 273 -9.00 -18.45 -2.84
C ASP A 273 -8.51 -18.29 -1.40
N THR A 274 -7.54 -17.40 -1.17
CA THR A 274 -7.02 -17.10 0.17
C THR A 274 -8.06 -16.37 1.04
N LEU A 275 -8.98 -15.64 0.41
CA LEU A 275 -10.05 -14.88 1.06
C LEU A 275 -11.39 -15.64 1.09
N LEU A 276 -11.48 -16.79 0.41
CA LEU A 276 -12.70 -17.59 0.34
C LEU A 276 -12.70 -18.72 1.37
N ALA A 277 -13.91 -19.07 1.82
CA ALA A 277 -14.12 -20.25 2.66
C ALA A 277 -13.80 -21.54 1.88
N THR A 278 -13.21 -22.51 2.57
CA THR A 278 -12.93 -23.84 2.03
C THR A 278 -13.93 -24.86 2.56
N ALA A 279 -14.37 -25.80 1.72
CA ALA A 279 -15.30 -26.86 2.11
C ALA A 279 -14.75 -27.80 3.20
N TYR A 280 -13.42 -27.83 3.37
CA TYR A 280 -12.74 -28.55 4.43
C TYR A 280 -12.23 -27.55 5.47
N VAL A 281 -12.41 -27.89 6.76
CA VAL A 281 -11.73 -27.19 7.87
C VAL A 281 -10.23 -27.35 7.63
N THR A 282 -9.61 -26.29 7.13
CA THR A 282 -8.17 -26.25 7.02
C THR A 282 -7.64 -25.94 8.41
N ASP A 283 -6.83 -26.85 8.93
CA ASP A 283 -6.18 -26.73 10.23
C ASP A 283 -5.53 -25.34 10.34
N GLY A 284 -5.82 -24.58 11.41
CA GLY A 284 -5.40 -23.18 11.58
C GLY A 284 -3.87 -22.97 11.63
N GLN A 285 -3.13 -24.07 11.57
CA GLN A 285 -1.67 -24.19 11.50
C GLN A 285 -1.14 -24.27 10.06
N ARG A 286 -2.00 -24.21 9.03
CA ARG A 286 -1.53 -24.34 7.65
C ARG A 286 -0.67 -23.14 7.21
N PRO A 287 0.47 -23.40 6.57
CA PRO A 287 1.32 -22.36 6.01
C PRO A 287 0.55 -21.57 4.97
N THR A 288 0.62 -20.25 5.02
CA THR A 288 0.17 -19.38 3.94
C THR A 288 1.38 -18.66 3.35
N PRO A 289 2.14 -19.31 2.44
CA PRO A 289 3.20 -18.65 1.67
C PRO A 289 2.72 -17.37 0.99
N GLU A 290 1.42 -17.31 0.66
CA GLU A 290 0.76 -16.14 0.11
C GLU A 290 0.80 -14.91 1.03
N PHE A 291 0.86 -15.08 2.35
CA PHE A 291 0.99 -13.97 3.29
C PHE A 291 2.43 -13.52 3.48
N ALA A 292 3.42 -14.37 3.19
CA ALA A 292 4.83 -14.06 3.38
C ALA A 292 5.35 -12.93 2.46
N LYS A 293 4.59 -12.57 1.40
CA LYS A 293 4.90 -11.44 0.50
C LYS A 293 4.23 -10.11 0.87
N LEU A 294 3.38 -10.10 1.90
CA LEU A 294 2.60 -8.95 2.35
C LEU A 294 3.32 -7.98 3.30
N PRO A 295 4.40 -8.33 4.02
CA PRO A 295 5.13 -7.37 4.85
C PRO A 295 5.58 -6.13 4.06
N GLY A 296 5.31 -4.95 4.62
CA GLY A 296 5.63 -3.65 4.03
C GLY A 296 4.80 -3.26 2.79
N LYS A 297 3.79 -4.05 2.42
CA LYS A 297 2.85 -3.72 1.34
C LYS A 297 1.75 -2.81 1.86
N ARG A 298 1.27 -1.91 1.00
CA ARG A 298 0.20 -0.94 1.33
C ARG A 298 -1.06 -1.12 0.49
N TYR A 299 -0.94 -1.82 -0.64
CA TYR A 299 -2.00 -2.07 -1.60
C TYR A 299 -1.99 -3.54 -2.00
N VAL A 300 -3.10 -4.25 -1.78
CA VAL A 300 -3.20 -5.67 -2.11
C VAL A 300 -4.41 -5.89 -3.01
N LEU A 301 -4.14 -6.32 -4.24
CA LEU A 301 -5.15 -6.59 -5.25
C LEU A 301 -5.44 -8.08 -5.36
N SER A 302 -6.71 -8.45 -5.28
CA SER A 302 -7.19 -9.78 -5.60
C SER A 302 -8.14 -9.71 -6.79
N SER A 303 -8.09 -10.73 -7.64
CA SER A 303 -8.93 -10.87 -8.82
C SER A 303 -9.59 -12.24 -8.81
N GLU A 304 -10.86 -12.28 -9.18
CA GLU A 304 -11.68 -13.48 -9.11
C GLU A 304 -11.24 -14.60 -10.08
N SER A 305 -11.40 -15.85 -9.64
CA SER A 305 -11.76 -16.97 -10.51
C SER A 305 -12.80 -17.85 -9.80
N ASN A 306 -13.95 -18.05 -10.47
CA ASN A 306 -15.11 -18.87 -10.13
C ASN A 306 -16.25 -18.18 -9.33
N PRO A 307 -17.46 -18.11 -9.91
CA PRO A 307 -18.64 -17.58 -9.21
C PRO A 307 -19.08 -18.49 -8.05
N ASN A 308 -19.96 -17.97 -7.19
CA ASN A 308 -20.70 -18.71 -6.15
C ASN A 308 -19.86 -19.26 -4.98
N ARG A 309 -18.78 -18.58 -4.60
CA ARG A 309 -18.02 -18.90 -3.39
C ARG A 309 -18.21 -17.84 -2.31
N ARG A 310 -18.10 -18.28 -1.05
CA ARG A 310 -18.30 -17.44 0.13
C ARG A 310 -16.98 -16.87 0.63
N LEU A 311 -17.02 -15.64 1.15
CA LEU A 311 -15.90 -15.05 1.88
C LEU A 311 -15.64 -15.79 3.20
N ASP A 312 -14.37 -15.95 3.54
CA ASP A 312 -13.92 -16.33 4.87
C ASP A 312 -13.89 -15.08 5.75
N GLU A 313 -15.00 -14.82 6.43
CA GLU A 313 -15.20 -13.61 7.24
C GLU A 313 -14.17 -13.47 8.37
N ALA A 314 -13.68 -14.58 8.92
CA ALA A 314 -12.62 -14.56 9.93
C ALA A 314 -11.31 -14.07 9.32
N LYS A 315 -10.92 -14.59 8.14
CA LYS A 315 -9.75 -14.09 7.42
C LYS A 315 -9.89 -12.65 6.97
N VAL A 316 -11.07 -12.23 6.51
CA VAL A 316 -11.33 -10.83 6.15
C VAL A 316 -11.11 -9.92 7.35
N LYS A 317 -11.66 -10.25 8.52
CA LYS A 317 -11.45 -9.47 9.76
C LYS A 317 -9.97 -9.42 10.15
N LEU A 318 -9.30 -10.56 10.09
CA LEU A 318 -7.88 -10.71 10.41
C LEU A 318 -6.97 -9.89 9.48
N LEU A 319 -7.22 -9.91 8.17
CA LEU A 319 -6.37 -9.26 7.16
C LEU A 319 -6.65 -7.75 6.99
N THR A 320 -7.86 -7.30 7.32
CA THR A 320 -8.22 -5.87 7.30
C THR A 320 -7.94 -5.16 8.61
N GLY A 321 -7.81 -5.92 9.71
CA GLY A 321 -7.45 -5.39 11.02
C GLY A 321 -5.97 -5.01 11.14
N GLY A 322 -5.58 -4.66 12.36
CA GLY A 322 -4.19 -4.38 12.72
C GLY A 322 -3.51 -5.50 13.53
N ASP A 323 -4.17 -6.66 13.66
CA ASP A 323 -3.67 -7.77 14.47
C ASP A 323 -2.43 -8.44 13.87
N THR A 324 -1.56 -8.97 14.73
CA THR A 324 -0.36 -9.71 14.29
C THR A 324 -0.73 -10.95 13.50
N LEU A 325 -0.12 -11.11 12.32
CA LEU A 325 -0.21 -12.28 11.47
C LEU A 325 1.07 -13.09 11.53
N THR A 326 0.93 -14.41 11.59
CA THR A 326 2.04 -15.34 11.38
C THR A 326 2.08 -15.78 9.93
N ALA A 327 3.22 -15.64 9.28
CA ALA A 327 3.49 -16.13 7.93
C ALA A 327 4.79 -16.94 7.89
N ARG A 328 4.99 -17.72 6.83
CA ARG A 328 6.25 -18.43 6.61
C ARG A 328 6.57 -18.57 5.14
N HIS A 329 7.84 -18.41 4.78
CA HIS A 329 8.30 -18.78 3.44
C HIS A 329 8.36 -20.31 3.30
N LEU A 330 8.45 -20.79 2.06
CA LEU A 330 8.61 -22.22 1.80
C LEU A 330 9.94 -22.71 2.40
N ASN A 331 9.89 -23.73 3.25
CA ASN A 331 11.05 -24.30 3.96
C ASN A 331 11.83 -23.29 4.84
N ALA A 332 11.15 -22.29 5.39
CA ALA A 332 11.74 -21.33 6.32
C ALA A 332 10.95 -21.28 7.64
N GLU A 333 11.60 -20.76 8.68
CA GLU A 333 10.97 -20.48 9.97
C GLU A 333 9.81 -19.48 9.82
N PRO A 334 8.73 -19.62 10.61
CA PRO A 334 7.66 -18.64 10.63
C PRO A 334 8.15 -17.31 11.20
N PHE A 335 7.50 -16.23 10.76
CA PHE A 335 7.72 -14.89 11.25
C PHE A 335 6.38 -14.18 11.43
N GLU A 336 6.40 -13.12 12.24
CA GLU A 336 5.23 -12.32 12.56
C GLU A 336 5.32 -10.93 11.93
N PHE A 337 4.18 -10.39 11.51
CA PHE A 337 4.07 -9.01 11.05
C PHE A 337 2.66 -8.46 11.26
N CYS A 338 2.52 -7.14 11.36
CA CYS A 338 1.22 -6.46 11.37
C CYS A 338 0.87 -6.00 9.94
N PRO A 339 -0.40 -6.13 9.50
CA PRO A 339 -0.85 -5.58 8.22
C PRO A 339 -0.62 -4.07 8.14
N SER A 340 -0.15 -3.61 6.98
CA SER A 340 -0.07 -2.18 6.60
C SER A 340 -0.79 -1.89 5.27
N PHE A 341 -1.45 -2.91 4.71
CA PHE A 341 -2.10 -2.87 3.41
C PHE A 341 -3.61 -2.74 3.50
N LYS A 342 -4.20 -2.27 2.40
CA LYS A 342 -5.63 -2.29 2.16
C LYS A 342 -5.96 -3.34 1.10
N LEU A 343 -7.04 -4.09 1.33
CA LEU A 343 -7.52 -5.14 0.43
C LEU A 343 -8.47 -4.57 -0.61
N ILE A 344 -8.29 -5.01 -1.85
CA ILE A 344 -9.13 -4.66 -2.99
C ILE A 344 -9.43 -5.93 -3.77
N LEU A 345 -10.71 -6.21 -4.00
CA LEU A 345 -11.17 -7.28 -4.85
C LEU A 345 -11.77 -6.69 -6.13
N GLN A 346 -11.25 -7.10 -7.28
CA GLN A 346 -11.93 -6.91 -8.55
C GLN A 346 -12.73 -8.13 -8.91
N THR A 347 -14.02 -7.96 -9.15
CA THR A 347 -14.89 -9.07 -9.49
C THR A 347 -16.02 -8.67 -10.43
N ASN A 348 -16.49 -9.64 -11.20
CA ASN A 348 -17.76 -9.53 -11.93
C ASN A 348 -18.90 -10.23 -11.18
N HIS A 349 -18.59 -11.13 -10.25
CA HIS A 349 -19.57 -11.81 -9.40
C HIS A 349 -19.24 -11.56 -7.92
N LEU A 350 -20.22 -11.08 -7.15
CA LEU A 350 -19.99 -10.81 -5.74
C LEU A 350 -19.85 -12.13 -4.97
N PRO A 351 -18.80 -12.29 -4.13
CA PRO A 351 -18.72 -13.44 -3.25
C PRO A 351 -19.76 -13.33 -2.15
N ALA A 352 -20.44 -14.42 -1.84
CA ALA A 352 -21.49 -14.41 -0.82
C ALA A 352 -20.89 -14.26 0.60
N VAL A 353 -21.70 -13.71 1.52
CA VAL A 353 -21.40 -13.69 2.96
C VAL A 353 -22.27 -14.71 3.70
N SER A 354 -21.78 -15.19 4.84
CA SER A 354 -22.42 -16.20 5.68
C SER A 354 -23.54 -15.61 6.52
N ASP A 355 -23.24 -14.49 7.16
CA ASP A 355 -24.13 -13.76 8.04
C ASP A 355 -24.23 -12.34 7.50
N ALA A 356 -25.31 -12.10 6.75
CA ALA A 356 -25.60 -10.79 6.21
C ALA A 356 -25.75 -9.74 7.32
N MET A 357 -25.95 -10.09 8.60
CA MET A 357 -26.16 -9.16 9.72
C MET A 357 -24.89 -8.92 10.55
N ASP A 358 -23.75 -9.55 10.23
CA ASP A 358 -22.50 -9.35 10.95
C ASP A 358 -22.00 -7.89 10.79
N LYS A 359 -22.19 -7.09 11.85
CA LYS A 359 -21.75 -5.69 11.90
C LYS A 359 -20.25 -5.53 11.65
N GLY A 360 -19.45 -6.51 12.07
CA GLY A 360 -18.00 -6.53 11.88
C GLY A 360 -17.60 -6.72 10.42
N ILE A 361 -18.38 -7.44 9.61
CA ILE A 361 -18.18 -7.55 8.16
C ILE A 361 -18.78 -6.36 7.43
N ARG A 362 -20.00 -5.94 7.79
CA ARG A 362 -20.67 -4.76 7.20
C ARG A 362 -19.84 -3.48 7.26
N ARG A 363 -19.12 -3.26 8.36
CA ARG A 363 -18.25 -2.07 8.49
C ARG A 363 -16.99 -2.12 7.61
N ARG A 364 -16.57 -3.32 7.20
CA ARG A 364 -15.34 -3.57 6.44
C ARG A 364 -15.59 -3.60 4.95
N LEU A 365 -16.65 -4.30 4.51
CA LEU A 365 -16.95 -4.43 3.09
C LEU A 365 -17.50 -3.12 2.52
N VAL A 366 -16.86 -2.64 1.44
CA VAL A 366 -17.36 -1.50 0.67
C VAL A 366 -17.49 -1.92 -0.78
N ILE A 367 -18.73 -1.96 -1.27
CA ILE A 367 -19.05 -2.45 -2.61
C ILE A 367 -19.15 -1.26 -3.55
N VAL A 368 -18.13 -1.07 -4.38
CA VAL A 368 -18.03 0.05 -5.29
C VAL A 368 -18.50 -0.40 -6.68
N PRO A 369 -19.63 0.11 -7.18
CA PRO A 369 -20.13 -0.23 -8.50
C PRO A 369 -19.27 0.44 -9.60
N PHE A 370 -18.82 -0.35 -10.55
CA PHE A 370 -18.15 0.08 -11.79
C PHE A 370 -19.07 -0.26 -12.96
N THR A 371 -20.06 0.60 -13.18
CA THR A 371 -21.18 0.44 -14.12
C THR A 371 -20.99 1.22 -15.43
N ALA A 372 -19.89 1.97 -15.56
CA ALA A 372 -19.60 2.77 -16.74
C ALA A 372 -19.61 1.95 -18.03
N GLN A 373 -20.44 2.39 -18.98
CA GLN A 373 -20.48 1.85 -20.34
C GLN A 373 -19.44 2.58 -21.18
N ILE A 374 -18.27 1.95 -21.36
CA ILE A 374 -17.17 2.53 -22.13
C ILE A 374 -17.33 2.15 -23.60
N GLU A 375 -17.89 3.06 -24.37
CA GLU A 375 -17.94 3.01 -25.84
C GLU A 375 -16.58 3.42 -26.44
N ASN A 376 -16.27 2.97 -27.66
CA ASN A 376 -15.03 3.31 -28.39
C ASN A 376 -13.73 3.04 -27.61
N ARG A 377 -13.54 1.79 -27.19
CA ARG A 377 -12.39 1.37 -26.36
C ARG A 377 -11.06 1.58 -27.08
N ASP A 378 -10.21 2.44 -26.53
CA ASP A 378 -8.81 2.57 -26.95
C ASP A 378 -8.01 1.34 -26.46
N THR A 379 -7.64 0.47 -27.40
CA THR A 379 -6.88 -0.75 -27.14
C THR A 379 -5.47 -0.50 -26.60
N LYS A 380 -4.92 0.72 -26.81
CA LYS A 380 -3.61 1.13 -26.33
C LYS A 380 -3.68 1.95 -25.04
N LEU A 381 -4.86 2.18 -24.47
CA LEU A 381 -5.05 3.01 -23.28
C LEU A 381 -4.14 2.56 -22.12
N LYS A 382 -4.09 1.26 -21.82
CA LYS A 382 -3.21 0.73 -20.77
C LYS A 382 -1.74 1.07 -21.02
N GLN A 383 -1.26 0.94 -22.25
CA GLN A 383 0.13 1.27 -22.60
C GLN A 383 0.43 2.77 -22.46
N LYS A 384 -0.54 3.63 -22.81
CA LYS A 384 -0.44 5.08 -22.62
C LYS A 384 -0.40 5.46 -21.14
N LEU A 385 -1.27 4.85 -20.33
CA LEU A 385 -1.34 5.11 -18.89
C LEU A 385 -0.10 4.65 -18.12
N LEU A 386 0.64 3.68 -18.65
CA LEU A 386 1.92 3.23 -18.10
C LEU A 386 3.11 4.12 -18.47
N GLN A 387 2.92 5.16 -19.28
CA GLN A 387 3.98 6.15 -19.53
C GLN A 387 4.25 6.98 -18.26
N PRO A 388 5.51 7.41 -18.02
CA PRO A 388 5.91 8.09 -16.79
C PRO A 388 5.03 9.29 -16.41
N GLU A 389 4.64 10.12 -17.38
CA GLU A 389 3.79 11.29 -17.15
C GLU A 389 2.41 10.92 -16.59
N ASN A 390 1.83 9.81 -17.04
CA ASN A 390 0.53 9.34 -16.58
C ASN A 390 0.61 8.61 -15.24
N LEU A 391 1.73 7.91 -14.97
CA LEU A 391 1.99 7.34 -13.65
C LEU A 391 2.22 8.44 -12.59
N ASN A 392 2.91 9.53 -12.95
CA ASN A 392 3.09 10.70 -12.08
C ASN A 392 1.74 11.37 -11.79
N ALA A 393 0.91 11.58 -12.84
CA ALA A 393 -0.45 12.10 -12.69
C ALA A 393 -1.33 11.21 -11.81
N CYS A 394 -1.23 9.89 -11.99
CA CYS A 394 -1.92 8.89 -11.18
C CYS A 394 -1.51 8.97 -9.71
N LEU A 395 -0.21 9.02 -9.43
CA LEU A 395 0.31 9.17 -8.09
C LEU A 395 -0.13 10.49 -7.46
N ALA A 396 -0.05 11.61 -8.18
CA ALA A 396 -0.50 12.92 -7.70
C ALA A 396 -1.99 12.89 -7.31
N TRP A 397 -2.85 12.26 -8.13
CA TRP A 397 -4.26 12.08 -7.82
C TRP A 397 -4.48 11.27 -6.53
N CYS A 398 -3.71 10.20 -6.32
CA CYS A 398 -3.74 9.43 -5.07
C CYS A 398 -3.22 10.23 -3.87
N VAL A 399 -2.16 11.03 -4.02
CA VAL A 399 -1.61 11.89 -2.95
C VAL A 399 -2.61 12.96 -2.53
N GLU A 400 -3.30 13.60 -3.47
CA GLU A 400 -4.43 14.48 -3.15
C GLU A 400 -5.52 13.72 -2.38
N GLY A 401 -5.79 12.48 -2.75
CA GLY A 401 -6.62 11.57 -1.97
C GLY A 401 -6.15 11.34 -0.53
N ALA A 402 -4.83 11.23 -0.32
CA ALA A 402 -4.25 11.05 1.00
C ALA A 402 -4.45 12.31 1.84
N LYS A 403 -4.22 13.49 1.27
CA LYS A 403 -4.49 14.79 1.93
C LYS A 403 -5.95 14.91 2.35
N LEU A 404 -6.87 14.54 1.47
CA LEU A 404 -8.30 14.49 1.78
C LEU A 404 -8.59 13.53 2.93
N TRP A 405 -8.03 12.33 2.90
CA TRP A 405 -8.19 11.34 3.98
C TRP A 405 -7.62 11.83 5.32
N PHE A 406 -6.45 12.47 5.36
CA PHE A 406 -5.91 13.05 6.60
C PHE A 406 -6.83 14.14 7.18
N ALA A 407 -7.53 14.89 6.32
CA ALA A 407 -8.42 15.97 6.75
C ALA A 407 -9.78 15.47 7.25
N GLU A 408 -10.36 14.45 6.61
CA GLU A 408 -11.76 14.06 6.85
C GLU A 408 -11.99 12.57 7.15
N GLY A 409 -10.95 11.73 7.08
CA GLY A 409 -11.05 10.27 7.05
C GLY A 409 -11.78 9.76 5.79
N LEU A 410 -12.13 8.48 5.77
CA LEU A 410 -13.01 7.96 4.71
C LEU A 410 -14.46 8.46 4.85
N GLY A 411 -14.83 8.94 6.04
CA GLY A 411 -16.19 9.35 6.39
C GLY A 411 -17.02 8.17 6.89
N ASN A 412 -18.03 8.49 7.71
CA ASN A 412 -18.96 7.47 8.25
C ASN A 412 -19.94 6.99 7.18
N ASP A 413 -20.28 7.87 6.23
CA ASP A 413 -21.22 7.60 5.16
C ASP A 413 -20.47 7.39 3.84
N VAL A 414 -20.83 6.33 3.12
CA VAL A 414 -20.40 6.09 1.75
C VAL A 414 -21.34 6.79 0.77
N PRO A 415 -20.91 7.10 -0.47
CA PRO A 415 -21.79 7.69 -1.47
C PRO A 415 -23.05 6.86 -1.72
N ASP A 416 -24.16 7.50 -2.08
CA ASP A 416 -25.46 6.85 -2.30
C ASP A 416 -25.39 5.65 -3.24
N GLU A 417 -24.59 5.73 -4.31
CA GLU A 417 -24.44 4.61 -5.27
C GLU A 417 -23.76 3.39 -4.62
N VAL A 418 -22.77 3.63 -3.76
CA VAL A 418 -22.06 2.60 -2.97
C VAL A 418 -23.00 2.03 -1.89
N ALA A 419 -23.77 2.88 -1.22
CA ALA A 419 -24.75 2.46 -0.23
C ALA A 419 -25.84 1.56 -0.85
N LYS A 420 -26.38 1.95 -2.01
CA LYS A 420 -27.35 1.16 -2.77
C LYS A 420 -26.79 -0.19 -3.20
N ALA A 421 -25.55 -0.22 -3.71
CA ALA A 421 -24.89 -1.46 -4.10
C ALA A 421 -24.66 -2.39 -2.90
N ALA A 422 -24.29 -1.83 -1.74
CA ALA A 422 -24.17 -2.59 -0.50
C ALA A 422 -25.51 -3.18 -0.04
N SER A 423 -26.59 -2.39 -0.02
CA SER A 423 -27.92 -2.87 0.35
C SER A 423 -28.38 -4.02 -0.56
N ALA A 424 -28.27 -3.85 -1.88
CA ALA A 424 -28.64 -4.88 -2.85
C ALA A 424 -27.85 -6.18 -2.63
N PHE A 425 -26.54 -6.09 -2.38
CA PHE A 425 -25.71 -7.26 -2.09
C PHE A 425 -26.13 -8.00 -0.82
N TYR A 426 -26.43 -7.27 0.26
CA TYR A 426 -26.83 -7.90 1.52
C TYR A 426 -28.24 -8.48 1.45
N GLU A 427 -29.15 -7.85 0.72
CA GLU A 427 -30.48 -8.40 0.41
C GLU A 427 -30.36 -9.70 -0.40
N GLU A 428 -29.53 -9.73 -1.44
CA GLU A 428 -29.26 -10.95 -2.22
C GLU A 428 -28.56 -12.04 -1.41
N SER A 429 -27.71 -11.66 -0.44
CA SER A 429 -26.98 -12.60 0.42
C SER A 429 -27.78 -13.06 1.64
N ASP A 430 -29.00 -12.56 1.85
CA ASP A 430 -29.80 -12.87 3.03
C ASP A 430 -30.44 -14.26 2.94
N LEU A 431 -29.65 -15.27 3.30
CA LEU A 431 -30.05 -16.68 3.31
C LEU A 431 -31.25 -16.94 4.22
N LEU A 432 -31.43 -16.15 5.29
CA LEU A 432 -32.59 -16.29 6.18
C LEU A 432 -33.85 -15.79 5.49
N GLN A 433 -33.77 -14.65 4.81
CA GLN A 433 -34.89 -14.12 4.02
C GLN A 433 -35.28 -15.08 2.88
N GLN A 434 -34.30 -15.61 2.15
CA GLN A 434 -34.54 -16.62 1.11
C GLN A 434 -35.24 -17.86 1.67
N TRP A 435 -34.77 -18.38 2.82
CA TRP A 435 -35.44 -19.50 3.48
C TRP A 435 -36.85 -19.14 3.93
N LEU A 436 -37.07 -17.95 4.51
CA LEU A 436 -38.41 -17.50 4.90
C LEU A 436 -39.33 -17.48 3.68
N ASP A 437 -38.88 -16.97 2.54
CA ASP A 437 -39.68 -16.85 1.32
C ASP A 437 -39.95 -18.20 0.64
N GLU A 438 -39.00 -19.14 0.69
CA GLU A 438 -39.10 -20.45 0.06
C GLU A 438 -39.81 -21.50 0.92
N ARG A 439 -39.51 -21.50 2.23
CA ARG A 439 -39.86 -22.59 3.16
C ARG A 439 -40.92 -22.21 4.16
N THR A 440 -41.31 -20.94 4.24
CA THR A 440 -42.33 -20.49 5.19
C THR A 440 -43.49 -19.79 4.52
N GLU A 441 -44.61 -19.73 5.22
CA GLU A 441 -45.77 -18.93 4.83
C GLU A 441 -46.44 -18.28 6.05
N PRO A 442 -47.07 -17.10 5.87
CA PRO A 442 -47.91 -16.52 6.90
C PRO A 442 -49.09 -17.44 7.19
N SER A 443 -49.32 -17.76 8.46
CA SER A 443 -50.51 -18.50 8.92
C SER A 443 -50.98 -17.96 10.25
N LEU A 444 -52.08 -18.47 10.82
CA LEU A 444 -52.43 -18.25 12.23
C LEU A 444 -51.72 -19.26 13.17
N GLY A 445 -50.76 -20.02 12.61
CA GLY A 445 -50.06 -21.09 13.29
C GLY A 445 -48.90 -20.63 14.17
N PHE A 446 -48.34 -21.61 14.88
CA PHE A 446 -47.17 -21.41 15.74
C PHE A 446 -46.03 -22.33 15.28
N LEU A 447 -44.97 -21.74 14.73
CA LEU A 447 -43.78 -22.49 14.34
C LEU A 447 -42.83 -22.62 15.52
N LYS A 448 -42.67 -23.85 16.03
CA LYS A 448 -41.71 -24.14 17.10
C LYS A 448 -40.29 -23.77 16.69
N PHE A 449 -39.56 -23.11 17.59
CA PHE A 449 -38.19 -22.66 17.38
C PHE A 449 -37.25 -23.79 16.96
N SER A 450 -37.36 -24.95 17.60
CA SER A 450 -36.53 -26.11 17.27
C SER A 450 -36.77 -26.61 15.85
N LYS A 451 -38.04 -26.62 15.40
CA LYS A 451 -38.43 -27.07 14.06
C LYS A 451 -38.01 -26.07 12.99
N ALA A 452 -38.13 -24.77 13.28
CA ALA A 452 -37.64 -23.70 12.40
C ALA A 452 -36.13 -23.81 12.17
N LEU A 453 -35.36 -23.94 13.25
CA LEU A 453 -33.90 -24.04 13.17
C LEU A 453 -33.44 -25.31 12.45
N GLU A 454 -34.12 -26.43 12.70
CA GLU A 454 -33.84 -27.70 12.03
C GLU A 454 -34.11 -27.61 10.53
N ASP A 455 -35.28 -27.10 10.12
CA ASP A 455 -35.61 -26.93 8.70
C ASP A 455 -34.65 -25.95 8.00
N PHE A 456 -34.35 -24.82 8.65
CA PHE A 456 -33.40 -23.84 8.15
C PHE A 456 -32.01 -24.44 7.95
N ASN A 457 -31.47 -25.14 8.94
CA ASN A 457 -30.16 -25.78 8.81
C ASN A 457 -30.16 -26.86 7.74
N ASN A 458 -31.23 -27.63 7.61
CA ASN A 458 -31.36 -28.63 6.53
C ASN A 458 -31.40 -27.97 5.15
N TRP A 459 -32.11 -26.84 5.00
CA TRP A 459 -32.14 -26.04 3.77
C TRP A 459 -30.76 -25.46 3.46
N LEU A 460 -30.05 -24.93 4.47
CA LEU A 460 -28.68 -24.46 4.34
C LEU A 460 -27.74 -25.57 3.83
N PHE A 461 -27.77 -26.75 4.45
CA PHE A 461 -26.93 -27.87 4.02
C PHE A 461 -27.20 -28.31 2.57
N LYS A 462 -28.48 -28.33 2.15
CA LYS A 462 -28.85 -28.60 0.75
C LYS A 462 -28.29 -27.56 -0.23
N ASN A 463 -28.18 -26.31 0.22
CA ASN A 463 -27.59 -25.21 -0.53
C ASN A 463 -26.08 -25.06 -0.33
N GLY A 464 -25.40 -26.06 0.24
CA GLY A 464 -23.94 -26.07 0.43
C GLY A 464 -23.44 -25.16 1.56
N ASN A 465 -24.32 -24.71 2.45
CA ASN A 465 -24.00 -23.83 3.57
C ASN A 465 -23.90 -24.60 4.90
N HIS A 466 -23.09 -24.09 5.84
CA HIS A 466 -23.03 -24.63 7.19
C HIS A 466 -24.21 -24.15 8.05
N GLY A 467 -24.72 -25.04 8.90
CA GLY A 467 -25.82 -24.74 9.83
C GLY A 467 -25.46 -23.71 10.89
N TRP A 468 -26.46 -22.94 11.30
CA TRP A 468 -26.35 -21.89 12.30
C TRP A 468 -26.58 -22.41 13.72
N GLN A 469 -25.99 -21.72 14.69
CA GLN A 469 -26.23 -21.97 16.11
C GLN A 469 -27.56 -21.33 16.58
N ARG A 470 -28.12 -21.86 17.67
CA ARG A 470 -29.41 -21.40 18.23
C ARG A 470 -29.44 -19.89 18.53
N LYS A 471 -28.33 -19.32 19.02
CA LYS A 471 -28.27 -17.90 19.38
C LYS A 471 -28.33 -17.01 18.13
N SER A 472 -27.46 -17.25 17.16
CA SER A 472 -27.40 -16.50 15.89
C SER A 472 -28.72 -16.57 15.13
N PHE A 473 -29.35 -17.75 15.04
CA PHE A 473 -30.66 -17.89 14.39
C PHE A 473 -31.76 -17.12 15.10
N ALA A 474 -31.77 -17.09 16.44
CA ALA A 474 -32.76 -16.34 17.20
C ALA A 474 -32.61 -14.82 17.01
N GLU A 475 -31.36 -14.33 17.05
CA GLU A 475 -31.03 -12.91 16.84
C GLU A 475 -31.41 -12.45 15.43
N ALA A 476 -31.10 -13.25 14.41
CA ALA A 476 -31.47 -12.94 13.03
C ALA A 476 -32.99 -12.98 12.81
N MET A 477 -33.70 -14.01 13.29
CA MET A 477 -35.17 -14.05 13.22
C MET A 477 -35.81 -12.81 13.86
N GLN A 478 -35.28 -12.35 14.99
CA GLN A 478 -35.74 -11.13 15.63
C GLN A 478 -35.50 -9.88 14.76
N LEU A 479 -34.35 -9.76 14.09
CA LEU A 479 -34.06 -8.68 13.15
C LEU A 479 -35.02 -8.67 11.94
N HIS A 480 -35.49 -9.84 11.50
CA HIS A 480 -36.54 -9.99 10.48
C HIS A 480 -37.97 -9.81 11.03
N GLY A 481 -38.11 -9.22 12.21
CA GLY A 481 -39.41 -8.96 12.85
C GLY A 481 -40.12 -10.22 13.37
N LYS A 482 -39.45 -11.38 13.40
CA LYS A 482 -39.99 -12.63 13.96
C LYS A 482 -39.56 -12.77 15.41
N MET A 483 -40.35 -12.17 16.31
CA MET A 483 -40.10 -12.23 17.75
C MET A 483 -40.30 -13.65 18.30
N LYS A 484 -39.29 -14.16 18.98
CA LYS A 484 -39.38 -15.46 19.67
C LYS A 484 -40.23 -15.33 20.93
N ILE A 485 -41.34 -16.06 20.97
CA ILE A 485 -42.30 -16.02 22.07
C ILE A 485 -42.39 -17.38 22.76
N ARG A 486 -42.96 -17.40 23.97
CA ARG A 486 -43.18 -18.60 24.78
C ARG A 486 -44.68 -18.94 24.80
N ARG A 487 -45.02 -20.19 24.45
CA ARG A 487 -46.34 -20.79 24.64
C ARG A 487 -46.24 -22.04 25.54
N ALA A 488 -47.37 -22.58 25.97
CA ALA A 488 -47.43 -23.85 26.73
C ALA A 488 -46.74 -25.01 26.00
N THR A 489 -46.70 -24.97 24.66
CA THR A 489 -46.11 -25.98 23.77
C THR A 489 -44.62 -25.77 23.45
N GLY A 490 -44.00 -24.72 24.01
CA GLY A 490 -42.57 -24.40 23.85
C GLY A 490 -42.31 -22.97 23.35
N PHE A 491 -41.06 -22.72 22.92
CA PHE A 491 -40.67 -21.46 22.28
C PHE A 491 -40.83 -21.53 20.76
N GLY A 492 -41.18 -20.43 20.11
CA GLY A 492 -41.40 -20.39 18.67
C GLY A 492 -41.81 -19.01 18.17
N TYR A 493 -42.38 -18.98 16.97
CA TYR A 493 -42.76 -17.78 16.24
C TYR A 493 -44.24 -17.85 15.88
N ASP A 494 -44.97 -16.80 16.22
CA ASP A 494 -46.37 -16.65 15.82
C ASP A 494 -46.50 -16.20 14.38
N ASN A 495 -47.65 -16.52 13.82
CA ASN A 495 -48.07 -16.19 12.48
C ASN A 495 -47.16 -16.69 11.37
N LEU A 496 -46.55 -17.85 11.60
CA LEU A 496 -45.57 -18.46 10.70
C LEU A 496 -45.72 -19.98 10.75
N CYS A 497 -45.69 -20.63 9.59
CA CYS A 497 -45.53 -22.08 9.47
C CYS A 497 -44.56 -22.45 8.35
N LEU A 498 -44.08 -23.70 8.37
CA LEU A 498 -43.31 -24.26 7.27
C LEU A 498 -44.27 -24.73 6.17
N ARG A 499 -43.86 -24.57 4.91
CA ARG A 499 -44.54 -25.13 3.74
C ARG A 499 -44.38 -26.64 3.61
#